data_AF-D8IV37-F1
#
_entry.id   AF-D8IV37-F1
#
_cell.length_a   1.000
_cell.length_b   1.000
_cell.length_c   1.000
_cell.angle_alpha   90.00
_cell.angle_beta   90.00
_cell.angle_gamma   90.00
#
_symmetry.space_group_name_H-M   'P 1'
#
loop_
_entity.id
_entity.type
_entity.pdbx_description
1 polymer ?
#
loop_
_entity_poly.entity_id
_entity_poly.type
_entity_poly.pdbx_seq_one_letter_code
_entity_poly.pdbx_strand_id
1 'polypeptide(L)'
;MSALLAAPLLELGRTLIGKLWPDPQAQADAQFRLLQLQQAGEFKELERQLQLMLAQSDVNREDARSGSNFRGGWRPFIGWVCGLGLAYQFLLRPLANGVLAVRGHGMPMPELDTNTLMALVTGMLGFGGLRTFEKQRGLG
;
A
#
# COMPACT_ATOMS: atom_id res chain seq x y z
N MET A 1 7.96 18.39 -0.66
CA MET A 1 8.93 19.30 0.01
C MET A 1 8.83 20.77 -0.44
N SER A 2 8.06 21.10 -1.48
CA SER A 2 7.90 22.47 -2.01
C SER A 2 6.95 23.36 -1.20
N ALA A 3 5.89 22.81 -0.59
CA ALA A 3 4.90 23.60 0.15
C ALA A 3 5.45 24.31 1.40
N LEU A 4 6.43 23.70 2.08
CA LEU A 4 7.05 24.27 3.29
C LEU A 4 7.93 25.50 3.01
N LEU A 5 8.43 25.64 1.78
CA LEU A 5 9.22 26.79 1.34
C LEU A 5 8.36 27.86 0.65
N ALA A 6 7.22 27.46 0.05
CA ALA A 6 6.32 28.38 -0.63
C ALA A 6 5.70 29.40 0.33
N ALA A 7 5.31 29.00 1.55
CA ALA A 7 4.74 29.89 2.56
C ALA A 7 5.69 31.03 3.01
N PRO A 8 6.95 30.76 3.42
CA PRO A 8 7.89 31.84 3.76
C PRO A 8 8.32 32.69 2.56
N LEU A 9 8.39 32.12 1.34
CA LEU A 9 8.63 32.89 0.11
C LEU A 9 7.48 33.85 -0.23
N LEU A 10 6.23 33.44 0.01
CA LEU A 10 5.05 34.28 -0.15
C LEU A 10 5.01 35.43 0.86
N GLU A 11 5.39 35.17 2.11
CA GLU A 11 5.53 36.21 3.15
C GLU A 11 6.63 37.24 2.80
N LEU A 12 7.78 36.77 2.33
CA LEU A 12 8.86 37.63 1.82
C LEU A 12 8.41 38.45 0.59
N GLY A 13 7.67 37.84 -0.34
CA GLY A 13 7.09 38.54 -1.49
C GLY A 13 6.12 39.64 -1.07
N ARG A 14 5.21 39.37 -0.12
CA ARG A 14 4.25 40.36 0.41
C ARG A 14 4.93 41.55 1.08
N THR A 15 5.96 41.30 1.88
CA THR A 15 6.72 42.36 2.58
C THR A 15 7.56 43.21 1.62
N LEU A 16 8.11 42.63 0.55
CA LEU A 16 8.82 43.36 -0.50
C LEU A 16 7.88 44.21 -1.36
N ILE A 17 6.69 43.69 -1.71
CA ILE A 17 5.63 44.44 -2.39
C ILE A 17 5.19 45.66 -1.57
N GLY A 18 5.13 45.53 -0.24
CA GLY A 18 4.84 46.61 0.70
C GLY A 18 5.86 47.76 0.67
N LYS A 19 7.13 47.48 0.37
CA LYS A 19 8.20 48.49 0.35
C LYS A 19 8.47 49.10 -1.02
N LEU A 20 8.06 48.42 -2.11
CA LEU A 20 8.42 48.82 -3.47
C LEU A 20 7.30 49.58 -4.21
N TRP A 21 6.04 49.42 -3.81
CA TRP A 21 4.88 50.07 -4.46
C TRP A 21 4.09 50.97 -3.50
N PRO A 22 4.01 52.30 -3.74
CA PRO A 22 3.29 53.25 -2.89
C PRO A 22 1.78 53.39 -3.19
N ASP A 23 1.26 52.81 -4.29
CA ASP A 23 -0.14 52.95 -4.72
C ASP A 23 -1.01 51.74 -4.30
N PRO A 24 -2.07 51.91 -3.48
CA PRO A 24 -2.84 50.80 -2.90
C PRO A 24 -3.59 49.92 -3.93
N GLN A 25 -3.90 50.44 -5.12
CA GLN A 25 -4.57 49.66 -6.18
C GLN A 25 -3.63 48.64 -6.85
N ALA A 26 -2.39 49.04 -7.14
CA ALA A 26 -1.39 48.15 -7.74
C ALA A 26 -1.01 46.99 -6.79
N GLN A 27 -1.08 47.25 -5.48
CA GLN A 27 -0.82 46.25 -4.45
C GLN A 27 -1.91 45.18 -4.39
N ALA A 28 -3.18 45.57 -4.54
CA ALA A 28 -4.31 44.64 -4.58
C ALA A 28 -4.25 43.72 -5.81
N ASP A 29 -3.92 44.26 -6.99
CA ASP A 29 -3.75 43.48 -8.22
C ASP A 29 -2.58 42.49 -8.13
N ALA A 30 -1.46 42.89 -7.53
CA ALA A 30 -0.32 42.01 -7.30
C ALA A 30 -0.66 40.88 -6.32
N GLN A 31 -1.39 41.17 -5.24
CA GLN A 31 -1.85 40.15 -4.29
C GLN A 31 -2.83 39.17 -4.94
N PHE A 32 -3.75 39.65 -5.78
CA PHE A 32 -4.69 38.81 -6.51
C PHE A 32 -3.97 37.87 -7.49
N ARG A 33 -2.99 38.39 -8.26
CA ARG A 33 -2.17 37.55 -9.15
C ARG A 33 -1.36 36.50 -8.40
N LEU A 34 -0.80 36.84 -7.24
CA LEU A 34 -0.07 35.87 -6.40
C LEU A 34 -0.99 34.75 -5.91
N LEU A 35 -2.22 35.08 -5.52
CA LEU A 35 -3.20 34.09 -5.06
C LEU A 35 -3.62 33.15 -6.20
N GLN A 36 -3.82 33.68 -7.41
CA GLN A 36 -4.08 32.84 -8.59
C GLN A 36 -2.90 31.92 -8.92
N LEU A 37 -1.67 32.43 -8.88
CA LEU A 37 -0.47 31.61 -9.11
C LEU A 37 -0.31 30.52 -8.05
N GLN A 38 -0.66 30.82 -6.79
CA GLN A 38 -0.67 29.84 -5.71
C GLN A 38 -1.70 28.72 -5.97
N GLN A 39 -2.94 29.09 -6.30
CA GLN A 39 -3.98 28.11 -6.65
C GLN A 39 -3.55 27.24 -7.83
N ALA A 40 -3.03 27.84 -8.90
CA ALA A 40 -2.55 27.11 -10.08
C ALA A 40 -1.40 26.13 -9.74
N GLY A 41 -0.50 26.53 -8.81
CA GLY A 41 0.56 25.66 -8.32
C GLY A 41 0.02 24.46 -7.51
N GLU A 42 -0.95 24.69 -6.64
CA GLU A 42 -1.61 23.64 -5.85
C GLU A 42 -2.37 22.64 -6.74
N PHE A 43 -3.11 23.12 -7.74
CA PHE A 43 -3.80 22.25 -8.70
C PHE A 43 -2.81 21.36 -9.47
N LYS A 44 -1.71 21.93 -9.94
CA LYS A 44 -0.67 21.18 -10.66
C LYS A 44 0.02 20.12 -9.80
N GLU A 45 0.12 20.35 -8.50
CA GLU A 45 0.64 19.35 -7.56
C GLU A 45 -0.37 18.22 -7.33
N LEU A 46 -1.65 18.57 -7.14
CA LEU A 46 -2.73 17.60 -7.03
C LEU A 46 -2.82 16.70 -8.26
N GLU A 47 -2.77 17.28 -9.46
CA GLU A 47 -2.78 16.53 -10.73
C GLU A 47 -1.61 15.56 -10.83
N ARG A 48 -0.40 15.98 -10.42
CA ARG A 48 0.78 15.10 -10.42
C ARG A 48 0.58 13.91 -9.48
N GLN A 49 0.04 14.14 -8.29
CA GLN A 49 -0.24 13.07 -7.32
C GLN A 49 -1.31 12.12 -7.85
N LEU A 50 -2.38 12.66 -8.46
CA LEU A 50 -3.41 11.85 -9.11
C LEU A 50 -2.84 10.99 -10.24
N GLN A 51 -1.99 11.55 -11.11
CA GLN A 51 -1.36 10.81 -12.19
C GLN A 51 -0.48 9.66 -11.67
N LEU A 52 0.31 9.90 -10.62
CA LEU A 52 1.11 8.84 -9.99
C LEU A 52 0.25 7.74 -9.39
N MET A 53 -0.85 8.10 -8.70
CA MET A 53 -1.78 7.11 -8.14
C MET A 53 -2.50 6.32 -9.22
N LEU A 54 -2.90 6.96 -10.32
CA LEU A 54 -3.53 6.31 -11.47
C LEU A 54 -2.55 5.34 -12.15
N ALA A 55 -1.31 5.78 -12.42
CA ALA A 55 -0.28 4.92 -13.00
C ALA A 55 -0.02 3.69 -12.11
N GLN A 56 0.07 3.87 -10.78
CA GLN A 56 0.22 2.76 -9.86
C GLN A 56 -1.01 1.83 -9.85
N SER A 57 -2.21 2.40 -9.92
CA SER A 57 -3.46 1.64 -10.01
C SER A 57 -3.53 0.80 -11.29
N ASP A 58 -3.08 1.35 -12.42
CA ASP A 58 -3.04 0.64 -13.70
C ASP A 58 -2.02 -0.50 -13.68
N VAL A 59 -0.81 -0.27 -13.13
CA VAL A 59 0.18 -1.34 -12.90
C VAL A 59 -0.40 -2.44 -12.01
N ASN A 60 -1.03 -2.07 -10.90
CA ASN A 60 -1.67 -3.05 -10.00
C ASN A 60 -2.80 -3.82 -10.70
N ARG A 61 -3.55 -3.16 -11.60
CA ARG A 61 -4.64 -3.78 -12.36
C ARG A 61 -4.11 -4.71 -13.43
N GLU A 62 -3.02 -4.37 -14.10
CA GLU A 62 -2.33 -5.23 -15.05
C GLU A 62 -1.69 -6.44 -14.34
N ASP A 63 -1.08 -6.23 -13.17
CA ASP A 63 -0.56 -7.31 -12.33
C ASP A 63 -1.68 -8.26 -11.87
N ALA A 64 -2.82 -7.71 -11.45
CA ALA A 64 -4.00 -8.50 -11.09
C ALA A 64 -4.60 -9.25 -12.29
N ARG A 65 -4.54 -8.68 -13.49
CA ARG A 65 -4.97 -9.34 -14.75
C ARG A 65 -4.00 -10.41 -15.22
N SER A 66 -2.72 -10.32 -14.86
CA SER A 66 -1.67 -11.19 -15.40
C SER A 66 -1.77 -12.66 -14.97
N GLY A 67 -2.74 -13.04 -14.11
CA GLY A 67 -3.05 -14.44 -13.77
C GLY A 67 -1.90 -15.22 -13.11
N SER A 68 -0.78 -14.56 -12.81
CA SER A 68 0.43 -15.20 -12.33
C SER A 68 0.43 -15.26 -10.81
N ASN A 69 0.07 -16.42 -10.27
CA ASN A 69 0.03 -16.73 -8.83
C ASN A 69 1.36 -16.52 -8.07
N PHE A 70 2.46 -16.24 -8.78
CA PHE A 70 3.81 -16.02 -8.24
C PHE A 70 4.38 -14.61 -8.49
N ARG A 71 3.65 -13.69 -9.14
CA ARG A 71 4.22 -12.40 -9.56
C ARG A 71 4.31 -11.33 -8.47
N GLY A 72 3.69 -11.55 -7.30
CA GLY A 72 3.70 -10.61 -6.17
C GLY A 72 4.93 -10.68 -5.24
N GLY A 73 6.06 -11.21 -5.70
CA GLY A 73 7.30 -11.34 -4.92
C GLY A 73 7.26 -12.47 -3.88
N TRP A 74 7.98 -12.31 -2.76
CA TRP A 74 8.11 -13.34 -1.72
C TRP A 74 6.82 -13.62 -0.95
N ARG A 75 5.89 -12.66 -0.89
CA ARG A 75 4.64 -12.77 -0.13
C ARG A 75 3.70 -13.88 -0.63
N PRO A 76 3.33 -13.94 -1.93
CA PRO A 76 2.56 -15.06 -2.47
C PRO A 76 3.25 -16.41 -2.27
N PHE A 77 4.58 -16.47 -2.41
CA PHE A 77 5.33 -17.71 -2.23
C PHE A 77 5.16 -18.29 -0.81
N ILE A 78 5.32 -17.48 0.24
CA ILE A 78 5.12 -17.96 1.61
C ILE A 78 3.63 -18.30 1.85
N GLY A 79 2.70 -17.56 1.25
CA GLY A 79 1.27 -17.90 1.27
C GLY A 79 0.97 -19.28 0.69
N TRP A 80 1.56 -19.64 -0.45
CA TRP A 80 1.43 -20.97 -1.05
C TRP A 80 2.06 -22.06 -0.20
N VAL A 81 3.24 -21.83 0.38
CA VAL A 81 3.89 -22.80 1.29
C VAL A 81 3.02 -23.07 2.51
N CYS A 82 2.46 -22.03 3.11
CA CYS A 82 1.56 -22.17 4.26
C CYS A 82 0.23 -22.84 3.88
N GLY A 83 -0.34 -22.49 2.71
CA GLY A 83 -1.56 -23.13 2.18
C GLY A 83 -1.37 -24.61 1.88
N LEU A 84 -0.25 -24.99 1.27
CA LEU A 84 0.11 -26.39 1.02
C LEU A 84 0.40 -27.14 2.33
N GLY A 85 1.04 -26.50 3.31
CA GLY A 85 1.26 -27.08 4.64
C GLY A 85 -0.05 -27.38 5.36
N LEU A 86 -1.02 -26.46 5.33
CA LEU A 86 -2.36 -26.66 5.88
C LEU A 86 -3.12 -27.76 5.12
N ALA A 87 -3.06 -27.76 3.79
CA ALA A 87 -3.68 -28.82 2.98
C ALA A 87 -3.08 -30.19 3.28
N TYR A 88 -1.77 -30.28 3.50
CA TYR A 88 -1.14 -31.52 3.92
C TYR A 88 -1.65 -31.97 5.29
N GLN A 89 -1.59 -31.09 6.29
CA GLN A 89 -1.88 -31.42 7.68
C GLN A 89 -3.36 -31.76 7.92
N PHE A 90 -4.29 -31.02 7.31
CA PHE A 90 -5.72 -31.13 7.57
C PHE A 90 -6.49 -31.97 6.54
N LEU A 91 -5.97 -32.16 5.32
CA LEU A 91 -6.66 -32.89 4.26
C LEU A 91 -5.91 -34.16 3.85
N LEU A 92 -4.66 -34.04 3.38
CA LEU A 92 -3.91 -35.19 2.86
C LEU A 92 -3.56 -36.19 3.96
N ARG A 93 -3.14 -35.74 5.14
CA ARG A 93 -2.74 -36.62 6.26
C ARG A 93 -3.88 -37.50 6.79
N PRO A 94 -5.08 -36.99 7.14
CA PRO A 94 -6.17 -37.86 7.59
C PRO A 94 -6.67 -38.80 6.48
N LEU A 95 -6.69 -38.35 5.23
CA LEU A 95 -7.04 -39.21 4.09
C LEU A 95 -6.00 -40.31 3.87
N ALA A 96 -4.70 -39.97 3.88
CA ALA A 96 -3.61 -40.92 3.71
C ALA A 96 -3.57 -41.94 4.87
N ASN A 97 -3.70 -41.49 6.11
CA ASN A 97 -3.75 -42.38 7.27
C ASN A 97 -5.00 -43.28 7.25
N GLY A 98 -6.16 -42.76 6.81
CA GLY A 98 -7.36 -43.58 6.61
C GLY A 98 -7.17 -44.66 5.54
N VAL A 99 -6.54 -44.33 4.41
CA VAL A 99 -6.21 -45.28 3.35
C VAL A 99 -5.16 -46.31 3.79
N LEU A 100 -4.13 -45.89 4.51
CA LEU A 100 -3.08 -46.77 5.04
C LEU A 100 -3.61 -47.73 6.09
N ALA A 101 -4.54 -47.27 6.95
CA ALA A 101 -5.24 -48.11 7.91
C ALA A 101 -6.07 -49.20 7.22
N VAL A 102 -6.77 -48.87 6.13
CA VAL A 102 -7.53 -49.86 5.33
C VAL A 102 -6.62 -50.83 4.58
N ARG A 103 -5.43 -50.39 4.16
CA ARG A 103 -4.42 -51.23 3.48
C ARG A 103 -3.51 -52.02 4.43
N GLY A 104 -3.69 -51.90 5.75
CA GLY A 104 -2.89 -52.63 6.75
C GLY A 104 -1.43 -52.18 6.85
N HIS A 105 -1.08 -51.02 6.29
CA HIS A 105 0.26 -50.45 6.42
C HIS A 105 0.31 -49.54 7.66
N GLY A 106 1.12 -49.93 8.65
CA GLY A 106 1.12 -49.32 9.99
C GLY A 106 1.99 -48.07 10.16
N MET A 107 2.53 -47.47 9.09
CA MET A 107 3.36 -46.28 9.22
C MET A 107 2.52 -45.01 9.01
N PRO A 108 2.18 -44.25 10.07
CA PRO A 108 1.45 -43.01 9.93
C PRO A 108 2.28 -41.96 9.19
N MET A 109 1.63 -41.16 8.35
CA MET A 109 2.27 -40.06 7.64
C MET A 109 2.86 -39.05 8.65
N PRO A 110 4.11 -38.57 8.47
CA PRO A 110 4.77 -37.67 9.40
C PRO A 110 3.97 -36.37 9.58
N GLU A 111 3.95 -35.90 10.82
CA GLU A 111 3.27 -34.67 11.22
C GLU A 111 4.11 -33.44 10.87
N LEU A 112 3.46 -32.37 10.39
CA LEU A 112 4.07 -31.05 10.47
C LEU A 112 3.79 -30.46 11.85
N ASP A 113 4.78 -29.74 12.39
CA ASP A 113 4.58 -28.95 13.59
C ASP A 113 3.54 -27.85 13.33
N THR A 114 2.33 -28.12 13.83
CA THR A 114 1.17 -27.24 13.65
C THR A 114 1.39 -25.91 14.36
N ASN A 115 2.21 -25.88 15.41
CA ASN A 115 2.49 -24.64 16.14
C ASN A 115 3.33 -23.68 15.29
N THR A 116 4.40 -24.19 14.68
CA THR A 116 5.20 -23.42 13.72
C THR A 116 4.38 -23.01 12.49
N LEU A 117 3.54 -23.91 11.95
CA LEU A 117 2.69 -23.60 10.80
C LEU A 117 1.68 -22.48 11.11
N MET A 118 0.99 -22.55 12.24
CA MET A 118 0.02 -21.53 12.66
C MET A 118 0.70 -20.21 13.00
N ALA A 119 1.91 -20.22 13.56
CA ALA A 119 2.72 -19.02 13.77
C ALA A 119 3.08 -18.34 12.43
N LEU A 120 3.49 -19.10 11.41
CA LEU A 120 3.82 -18.57 10.07
C LEU A 120 2.59 -17.99 9.37
N VAL A 121 1.45 -18.69 9.42
CA VAL A 121 0.16 -18.25 8.85
C VAL A 121 -0.31 -16.96 9.53
N THR A 122 -0.33 -16.95 10.86
CA THR A 122 -0.80 -15.81 11.66
C THR A 122 0.14 -14.63 11.53
N GLY A 123 1.46 -14.85 11.43
CA GLY A 123 2.42 -13.79 11.16
C GLY A 123 2.12 -13.07 9.84
N MET A 124 1.90 -13.81 8.76
CA MET A 124 1.55 -13.21 7.47
C MET A 124 0.19 -12.51 7.45
N LEU A 125 -0.83 -13.14 8.04
CA LEU A 125 -2.18 -12.57 8.16
C LEU A 125 -2.21 -11.35 9.07
N GLY A 126 -1.43 -11.34 10.16
CA GLY A 126 -1.32 -10.24 11.11
C GLY A 126 -0.76 -8.98 10.45
N PHE A 127 0.33 -9.11 9.69
CA PHE A 127 0.89 -7.97 8.94
C PHE A 127 -0.03 -7.49 7.80
N GLY A 128 -0.82 -8.37 7.20
CA GLY A 128 -1.84 -8.00 6.21
C GLY A 128 -3.07 -7.31 6.83
N GLY A 129 -3.47 -7.75 8.02
CA GLY A 129 -4.58 -7.19 8.79
C GLY A 129 -4.27 -5.79 9.31
N LEU A 130 -3.07 -5.56 9.84
CA LEU A 130 -2.66 -4.24 10.35
C LEU A 130 -2.70 -3.16 9.26
N ARG A 131 -2.22 -3.46 8.04
CA ARG A 131 -2.33 -2.53 6.90
C ARG A 131 -3.77 -2.28 6.47
N THR A 132 -4.61 -3.32 6.48
CA THR A 132 -6.04 -3.18 6.17
C THR A 132 -6.74 -2.31 7.22
N PHE A 133 -6.37 -2.46 8.48
CA PHE A 133 -6.89 -1.68 9.60
C PHE A 133 -6.44 -0.21 9.54
N GLU A 134 -5.18 0.05 9.20
CA GLU A 134 -4.67 1.41 8.96
C GLU A 134 -5.46 2.10 7.84
N LYS A 135 -5.71 1.40 6.73
CA LYS A 135 -6.50 1.92 5.59
C LYS A 135 -7.96 2.18 5.95
N GLN A 136 -8.59 1.32 6.75
CA GLN A 136 -9.97 1.55 7.22
C GLN A 136 -10.09 2.77 8.14
N ARG A 137 -9.00 3.13 8.86
CA ARG A 137 -8.94 4.32 9.72
C ARG A 137 -8.47 5.57 8.99
N GLY A 138 -8.22 5.50 7.68
CA GLY A 138 -7.68 6.62 6.91
C GLY A 138 -6.26 7.02 7.31
N LEU A 139 -5.53 6.12 7.98
CA LEU A 139 -4.14 6.32 8.41
C LEU A 139 -3.13 5.79 7.37
N GLY A 140 -3.60 5.32 6.22
CA GLY A 140 -2.81 4.83 5.09
C GLY A 140 -3.58 4.77 3.79
#